data_AF-A0A3B0W7F6-F1
#
_entry.id   AF-A0A3B0W7F6-F1
#
_cell.length_a   1.000
_cell.length_b   1.000
_cell.length_c   1.000
_cell.angle_alpha   90.00
_cell.angle_beta   90.00
_cell.angle_gamma   90.00
#
_symmetry.space_group_name_H-M   'P 1'
#
loop_
_entity.id
_entity.type
_entity.pdbx_description
1 polymer ?
#
loop_
_entity_poly.entity_id
_entity_poly.type
_entity_poly.pdbx_seq_one_letter_code
_entity_poly.pdbx_strand_id
1 'polypeptide(L)' 'MEIEEHYSQLLGVNSPWDIHSVDLNMTEQRVDIAIEYTDIEGLYPECAALCPKHDDRKART' A
#
# COMPACT_ATOMS: atom_id res chain seq x y z
N MET A 1 18.38 6.85 1.29
CA MET A 1 17.13 6.55 0.56
C MET A 1 16.68 5.23 1.12
N GLU A 2 15.59 5.26 1.87
CA GLU A 2 14.99 4.04 2.42
C GLU A 2 14.45 3.19 1.27
N ILE A 3 14.43 1.87 1.43
CA ILE A 3 14.09 0.94 0.35
C ILE A 3 12.63 1.12 -0.09
N GLU A 4 11.75 1.45 0.85
CA GLU A 4 10.33 1.74 0.65
C GLU A 4 10.16 2.98 -0.24
N GLU A 5 10.93 4.04 0.00
CA GLU A 5 10.88 5.27 -0.80
C GLU A 5 11.32 5.00 -2.25
N HIS A 6 12.35 4.17 -2.43
CA HIS A 6 12.80 3.75 -3.76
C HIS A 6 11.71 3.00 -4.53
N TYR A 7 11.08 2.01 -3.89
CA TYR A 7 10.04 1.22 -4.53
C TYR A 7 8.75 2.02 -4.73
N SER A 8 8.46 2.98 -3.87
CA SER A 8 7.31 3.88 -4.01
C SER A 8 7.42 4.68 -5.31
N GLN A 9 8.59 5.26 -5.56
CA GLN A 9 8.89 5.96 -6.81
C GLN A 9 8.88 5.03 -8.03
N LEU A 10 9.46 3.83 -7.90
CA LEU A 10 9.55 2.85 -9.00
C LEU A 10 8.17 2.35 -9.44
N LEU A 11 7.26 2.09 -8.50
CA LEU A 11 5.94 1.55 -8.74
C LEU A 11 4.86 2.63 -8.93
N GLY A 12 5.20 3.91 -8.70
CA GLY A 12 4.24 5.01 -8.75
C GLY A 12 3.21 4.95 -7.61
N VAL A 13 3.59 4.40 -6.46
CA VAL A 13 2.76 4.40 -5.25
C VAL A 13 2.77 5.82 -4.67
N ASN A 14 1.60 6.36 -4.43
CA ASN A 14 1.44 7.71 -3.92
C ASN A 14 0.32 7.73 -2.89
N SER A 15 0.37 8.70 -1.97
CA SER A 15 -0.69 8.97 -1.01
C SER A 15 -2.07 8.98 -1.70
N PRO A 16 -3.09 8.33 -1.10
CA PRO A 16 -3.14 7.73 0.24
C PRO A 16 -2.56 6.30 0.38
N TRP A 17 -2.04 5.73 -0.70
CA TRP A 17 -1.36 4.43 -0.68
C TRP A 17 0.10 4.60 -0.27
N ASP A 18 0.60 3.70 0.56
CA ASP A 18 1.99 3.70 1.00
C ASP A 18 2.58 2.29 1.06
N ILE A 19 3.91 2.18 0.92
CA ILE A 19 4.60 0.91 1.05
C ILE A 19 4.80 0.60 2.54
N HIS A 20 4.11 -0.45 3.01
CA HIS A 20 4.18 -0.90 4.39
C HIS A 20 5.44 -1.73 4.67
N SER A 21 5.84 -2.58 3.72
CA SER A 21 7.07 -3.37 3.84
C SER A 21 7.58 -3.86 2.49
N VAL A 22 8.88 -4.13 2.43
CA VAL A 22 9.58 -4.76 1.30
C VAL A 22 10.38 -5.95 1.83
N ASP A 23 10.09 -7.15 1.34
CA ASP A 23 10.84 -8.36 1.64
C ASP A 23 11.60 -8.84 0.39
N LEU A 24 12.91 -9.06 0.55
CA LEU A 24 13.81 -9.45 -0.53
C LEU A 24 14.27 -10.90 -0.33
N ASN A 25 13.72 -11.83 -1.11
CA ASN A 25 14.16 -13.21 -1.12
C ASN A 25 15.15 -13.45 -2.27
N MET A 26 16.44 -13.34 -1.96
CA MET A 26 17.53 -13.54 -2.93
C MET A 26 17.64 -14.98 -3.43
N THR A 27 17.25 -15.96 -2.60
CA THR A 27 17.29 -17.38 -2.96
C THR A 27 16.30 -17.70 -4.06
N GLU A 28 15.09 -17.12 -3.95
CA GLU A 28 14.00 -17.29 -4.92
C GLU A 28 14.00 -16.20 -6.00
N GLN A 29 14.91 -15.23 -5.92
CA GLN A 29 14.95 -14.04 -6.78
C GLN A 29 13.59 -13.31 -6.82
N ARG A 30 12.99 -13.14 -5.64
CA ARG A 30 11.65 -12.60 -5.46
C ARG A 30 11.69 -11.38 -4.56
N VAL A 31 10.85 -10.40 -4.89
CA VAL A 31 10.61 -9.22 -4.06
C VAL A 31 9.12 -9.18 -3.73
N ASP A 32 8.78 -9.23 -2.45
CA ASP A 32 7.40 -9.09 -1.98
C ASP A 32 7.22 -7.70 -1.38
N ILE A 33 6.25 -6.94 -1.89
CA ILE A 33 5.99 -5.56 -1.48
C ILE A 33 4.57 -5.49 -0.95
N ALA A 34 4.43 -5.13 0.32
CA ALA A 34 3.13 -4.89 0.94
C ALA A 34 2.78 -3.40 0.82
N ILE A 35 1.59 -3.11 0.31
CA ILE A 35 1.06 -1.75 0.15
C ILE A 35 -0.17 -1.62 1.04
N GLU A 36 -0.29 -0.51 1.76
CA GLU A 36 -1.40 -0.22 2.65
C GLU A 36 -2.10 1.09 2.26
N TYR A 37 -3.42 1.10 2.41
CA TYR A 37 -4.21 2.34 2.35
C TYR A 37 -4.23 2.97 3.74
N THR A 38 -3.54 4.10 3.86
CA THR A 38 -3.26 4.75 5.15
C THR A 38 -4.37 5.69 5.61
N ASP A 39 -5.27 6.09 4.71
CA ASP A 39 -6.34 7.03 5.03
C ASP A 39 -7.58 6.31 5.60
N ILE A 40 -8.40 7.06 6.34
CA ILE A 40 -9.64 6.58 6.97
C ILE A 40 -10.87 6.74 6.07
N GLU A 41 -10.73 7.50 4.99
CA GLU A 41 -11.76 7.73 4.00
C GLU A 41 -11.19 7.63 2.58
N GLY A 42 -12.07 7.41 1.61
CA GLY A 42 -11.70 7.30 0.20
C GLY A 42 -12.86 7.63 -0.72
N LEU A 43 -12.53 7.96 -1.96
CA LEU A 43 -13.54 8.26 -2.99
C LEU A 43 -14.22 6.98 -3.44
N TYR A 44 -15.54 6.96 -3.38
CA TYR A 44 -16.32 5.86 -3.91
C TYR A 44 -16.28 5.86 -5.44
N PRO A 45 -15.88 4.75 -6.10
CA PRO A 45 -15.67 4.73 -7.54
C PRO A 45 -16.89 5.11 -8.39
N GLU A 46 -18.11 4.85 -7.92
CA GLU A 46 -19.32 5.05 -8.74
C GLU A 46 -19.92 6.46 -8.60
N CYS A 47 -19.67 7.17 -7.50
CA CYS A 47 -20.30 8.46 -7.23
C CYS A 47 -19.34 9.57 -6.77
N ALA A 48 -18.04 9.25 -6.62
CA ALA A 48 -17.00 10.16 -6.13
C ALA A 48 -17.30 10.80 -4.77
N ALA A 49 -18.22 10.22 -3.98
CA ALA A 49 -18.43 10.65 -2.61
C ALA A 49 -17.25 10.16 -1.74
N LEU A 50 -16.80 11.00 -0.81
CA LEU A 50 -15.92 10.54 0.26
C LEU A 50 -16.71 9.62 1.19
N CYS A 51 -16.21 8.41 1.39
CA CYS A 51 -16.81 7.39 2.22
C CYS A 51 -15.76 6.82 3.18
N PRO A 52 -16.16 6.46 4.41
CA PRO A 52 -15.24 5.86 5.36
C PRO A 52 -14.75 4.51 4.86
N LYS A 53 -13.48 4.20 5.17
CA LYS A 53 -12.86 2.89 4.95
C LYS A 53 -13.70 1.82 5.64
N HIS A 54 -14.22 0.88 4.84
CA HIS A 54 -15.12 -0.15 5.34
C HIS A 54 -14.39 -1.24 6.14
N ASP A 55 -13.16 -1.57 5.73
CA ASP A 55 -12.35 -2.61 6.37
C ASP A 55 -11.15 -1.98 7.08
N ASP A 56 -11.26 -1.87 8.40
CA ASP A 56 -10.23 -1.42 9.34
C ASP A 56 -9.65 -2.60 10.14
N ARG A 57 -10.01 -3.83 9.80
CA ARG A 57 -9.61 -5.00 10.57
C ARG A 57 -8.12 -5.26 10.36
N LYS A 58 -7.48 -5.75 11.42
CA LYS A 58 -6.10 -6.22 11.33
C LYS A 58 -5.98 -7.35 10.32
N ALA A 59 -4.86 -7.37 9.60
CA ALA A 59 -4.48 -8.48 8.74
C ALA A 59 -4.57 -9.81 9.51
N ARG A 60 -5.12 -10.84 8.86
CA ARG A 60 -5.23 -12.19 9.42
C ARG A 60 -3.99 -12.98 9.02
N THR A 61 -3.33 -13.59 9.99
CA THR A 61 -2.18 -14.50 9.82
C THR A 61 -2.63 -15.94 9.61
#